data_AF-A0A7S1SV44-F1
#
_entry.id   AF-A0A7S1SV44-F1
#
_cell.length_a   1.000
_cell.length_b   1.000
_cell.length_c   1.000
_cell.angle_alpha   90.00
_cell.angle_beta   90.00
_cell.angle_gamma   90.00
#
_symmetry.space_group_name_H-M   'P 1'
#
loop_
_entity.id
_entity.type
_entity.pdbx_description
1 polymer ?
#
loop_
_entity_poly.entity_id
_entity_poly.type
_entity_poly.pdbx_seq_one_letter_code
_entity_poly.pdbx_strand_id
1 'polypeptide(L)'
;EFGWKLVMGDVFRAPSSSMHLCVQVGTGIQILLCTLVTMLFAALGFLSPASRGALLSTLLGLYIILSGIAGYSAVFINGMISQSHTKWAAAAMRTSLYFPGVIVLTLTFLNILLHKTATAGAIPLKAYFMILGLWGLVSIPLCLFGGYIASKQTIP
;
A
#
# COMPACT_ATOMS: atom_id res chain seq x y z
N GLU A 1 -5.93 -23.55 41.69
CA GLU A 1 -6.74 -22.58 40.90
C GLU A 1 -5.97 -21.31 40.46
N PHE A 2 -4.68 -21.38 40.11
CA PHE A 2 -3.88 -20.19 39.71
C PHE A 2 -3.49 -20.11 38.22
N GLY A 3 -3.67 -21.19 37.45
CA GLY A 3 -3.19 -21.27 36.07
C GLY A 3 -3.88 -20.31 35.09
N TRP A 4 -5.19 -20.09 35.23
CA TRP A 4 -5.96 -19.26 34.30
C TRP A 4 -5.57 -17.77 34.36
N LYS A 5 -5.06 -17.29 35.50
CA LYS A 5 -4.56 -15.90 35.65
C LYS A 5 -3.25 -15.65 34.90
N LEU A 6 -2.43 -16.68 34.70
CA LEU A 6 -1.21 -16.59 33.90
C LEU A 6 -1.53 -16.55 32.38
N VAL A 7 -2.60 -17.23 31.96
CA VAL A 7 -3.06 -17.25 30.56
C VAL A 7 -3.59 -15.89 30.10
N MET A 8 -4.20 -15.11 31.00
CA MET A 8 -4.72 -13.77 30.67
C MET A 8 -3.64 -12.80 30.16
N GLY A 9 -2.38 -12.98 30.57
CA GLY A 9 -1.25 -12.17 30.10
C GLY A 9 -0.67 -12.61 28.75
N ASP A 10 -0.81 -13.89 28.40
CA ASP A 10 -0.29 -14.45 27.13
C ASP A 10 -1.27 -14.30 25.96
N VAL A 11 -2.57 -14.17 26.23
CA VAL A 11 -3.63 -13.99 25.21
C VAL A 11 -3.51 -12.66 24.45
N PHE A 12 -2.99 -11.60 25.09
CA PHE A 12 -2.84 -10.28 24.48
C PHE A 12 -1.41 -9.97 24.04
N ARG A 13 -0.56 -10.98 23.93
CA ARG A 13 0.82 -10.77 23.50
C ARG A 13 0.82 -10.37 22.03
N ALA A 14 1.49 -9.27 21.72
CA ALA A 14 1.64 -8.83 20.34
C ALA A 14 2.30 -9.97 19.51
N PRO A 15 1.76 -10.32 18.33
CA PRO A 15 2.32 -11.34 17.47
C PRO A 15 3.74 -10.98 17.06
N SER A 16 4.61 -11.98 16.95
CA SER A 16 6.04 -11.83 16.64
C SER A 16 6.32 -11.06 15.34
N SER A 17 5.38 -11.06 14.40
CA SER A 17 5.45 -10.33 13.12
C SER A 17 4.33 -9.32 12.91
N SER A 18 3.90 -8.60 13.96
CA SER A 18 2.82 -7.59 13.89
C SER A 18 2.98 -6.59 12.74
N MET A 19 4.21 -6.12 12.49
CA MET A 19 4.50 -5.14 11.44
C MET A 19 4.16 -5.63 10.02
N HIS A 20 4.41 -6.91 9.71
CA HIS A 20 4.12 -7.45 8.38
C HIS A 20 2.62 -7.57 8.14
N LEU A 21 1.88 -7.98 9.16
CA LEU A 21 0.42 -8.08 9.09
C LEU A 21 -0.21 -6.71 8.87
N CYS A 22 0.24 -5.69 9.60
CA CYS A 22 -0.29 -4.33 9.45
C CYS A 22 -0.06 -3.77 8.04
N VAL A 23 1.14 -4.01 7.48
CA VAL A 23 1.49 -3.64 6.11
C VAL A 23 0.57 -4.34 5.11
N GLN A 24 0.35 -5.65 5.26
CA GLN A 24 -0.54 -6.42 4.38
C GLN A 24 -1.98 -5.92 4.44
N VAL A 25 -2.49 -5.62 5.63
CA VAL A 25 -3.86 -5.12 5.79
C VAL A 25 -3.99 -3.72 5.19
N GLY A 26 -3.05 -2.81 5.45
CA GLY A 26 -3.07 -1.45 4.89
C GLY A 26 -3.04 -1.46 3.36
N THR A 27 -2.16 -2.25 2.75
CA THR A 27 -2.13 -2.43 1.29
C THR A 27 -3.39 -3.11 0.77
N GLY A 28 -3.95 -4.09 1.49
CA GLY A 28 -5.19 -4.76 1.13
C GLY A 28 -6.38 -3.79 1.06
N ILE A 29 -6.52 -2.92 2.08
CA ILE A 29 -7.56 -1.87 2.11
C ILE A 29 -7.40 -0.93 0.91
N GLN A 30 -6.17 -0.51 0.59
CA GLN A 30 -5.90 0.35 -0.55
C GLN A 30 -6.35 -0.28 -1.87
N ILE A 31 -6.03 -1.56 -2.09
CA ILE A 31 -6.40 -2.28 -3.31
C ILE A 31 -7.92 -2.46 -3.37
N LEU A 32 -8.57 -2.88 -2.28
CA LEU A 32 -10.02 -3.05 -2.22
C LEU A 32 -10.76 -1.74 -2.54
N LEU A 33 -10.36 -0.63 -1.91
CA LEU A 33 -10.96 0.68 -2.20
C LEU A 33 -10.70 1.11 -3.65
N CYS A 34 -9.50 0.87 -4.17
CA CYS A 34 -9.16 1.21 -5.56
C CYS A 34 -10.06 0.43 -6.54
N THR A 35 -10.25 -0.88 -6.31
CA THR A 35 -11.13 -1.72 -7.13
C THR A 35 -12.57 -1.29 -7.02
N LEU A 36 -13.09 -1.04 -5.81
CA LEU A 36 -14.48 -0.60 -5.61
C LEU A 36 -14.76 0.73 -6.31
N VAL A 37 -13.89 1.73 -6.12
CA VAL A 37 -14.06 3.04 -6.74
C VAL A 37 -13.99 2.93 -8.27
N THR A 38 -13.02 2.17 -8.79
CA THR A 38 -12.90 1.97 -10.25
C THR A 38 -14.12 1.25 -10.82
N MET A 39 -14.64 0.24 -10.12
CA MET A 39 -15.83 -0.51 -10.53
C MET A 39 -17.07 0.39 -10.57
N LEU A 40 -17.22 1.30 -9.60
CA LEU A 40 -18.31 2.29 -9.60
C LEU A 40 -18.22 3.24 -10.80
N PHE A 41 -17.05 3.80 -11.09
CA PHE A 41 -16.87 4.67 -12.26
C PHE A 41 -17.08 3.94 -13.58
N ALA A 42 -16.69 2.67 -13.66
CA ALA A 42 -16.96 1.83 -14.82
C ALA A 42 -18.46 1.53 -14.98
N ALA A 43 -19.16 1.22 -13.88
CA ALA A 43 -20.61 0.96 -13.88
C ALA A 43 -21.45 2.19 -14.28
N LEU A 44 -21.01 3.39 -13.90
CA LEU A 44 -21.63 4.66 -14.30
C LEU A 44 -21.34 5.06 -15.76
N GLY A 45 -20.50 4.31 -16.47
CA GLY A 45 -20.18 4.56 -17.88
C GLY A 45 -19.07 5.58 -18.13
N PHE A 46 -18.44 6.13 -17.07
CA PHE A 46 -17.30 7.06 -17.22
C PHE A 46 -16.03 6.36 -17.70
N LEU A 47 -15.87 5.07 -17.42
CA LEU A 47 -14.76 4.25 -17.89
C LEU A 47 -15.27 3.05 -18.69
N SER A 48 -14.94 3.02 -19.98
CA SER A 48 -15.16 1.84 -20.82
C SER A 48 -13.99 0.85 -20.67
N PRO A 49 -14.25 -0.45 -20.46
CA PRO A 49 -13.20 -1.49 -20.48
C PRO A 49 -12.40 -1.55 -21.80
N ALA A 50 -12.95 -1.01 -22.88
CA ALA A 50 -12.29 -0.98 -24.19
C ALA A 50 -11.15 0.05 -24.27
N SER A 51 -11.16 1.11 -23.43
CA SER A 51 -10.12 2.13 -23.41
C SER A 51 -9.02 1.81 -22.38
N ARG A 52 -8.26 0.74 -22.67
CA ARG A 52 -7.19 0.21 -21.79
C ARG A 52 -6.28 1.29 -21.19
N GLY A 53 -5.92 2.31 -21.97
CA GLY A 53 -5.06 3.41 -21.50
C GLY A 53 -5.71 4.33 -20.46
N ALA A 54 -6.99 4.68 -20.65
CA ALA A 54 -7.72 5.52 -19.70
C ALA A 54 -7.92 4.78 -18.38
N LEU A 55 -8.28 3.49 -18.46
CA LEU A 55 -8.48 2.63 -17.31
C LEU A 55 -7.19 2.48 -16.46
N LEU A 56 -6.05 2.23 -17.11
CA LEU A 56 -4.75 2.16 -16.43
C LEU A 56 -4.36 3.49 -15.76
N SER A 57 -4.63 4.62 -16.43
CA SER A 57 -4.28 5.94 -15.90
C SER A 57 -5.14 6.29 -14.67
N THR A 58 -6.44 5.99 -14.71
CA THR A 58 -7.34 6.17 -13.58
C THR A 58 -7.00 5.25 -12.41
N LEU A 59 -6.69 3.97 -12.66
CA LEU A 59 -6.24 3.04 -11.63
C LEU A 59 -4.97 3.55 -10.93
N LEU A 60 -3.98 4.03 -11.70
CA LEU A 60 -2.75 4.58 -11.15
C LEU A 60 -3.04 5.82 -10.28
N GLY A 61 -3.88 6.74 -10.78
CA GLY A 61 -4.27 7.94 -10.03
C GLY A 61 -4.99 7.62 -8.73
N LEU A 62 -5.99 6.74 -8.77
CA LEU A 62 -6.72 6.28 -7.59
C LEU A 62 -5.79 5.59 -6.59
N TYR A 63 -4.90 4.71 -7.08
CA TYR A 63 -3.93 4.03 -6.22
C TYR A 63 -3.02 5.02 -5.48
N ILE A 64 -2.53 6.06 -6.15
CA ILE A 64 -1.68 7.10 -5.53
C ILE A 64 -2.48 7.87 -4.48
N ILE A 65 -3.71 8.30 -4.76
CA ILE A 65 -4.54 9.06 -3.81
C ILE A 65 -4.90 8.22 -2.58
N LEU A 66 -5.24 6.94 -2.78
CA LEU A 66 -5.61 6.01 -1.72
C LEU A 66 -4.42 5.57 -0.84
N SER A 67 -3.18 5.92 -1.21
CA SER A 67 -1.99 5.59 -0.40
C SER A 67 -2.03 6.19 1.01
N GLY A 68 -2.69 7.34 1.20
CA GLY A 68 -2.92 7.93 2.51
C GLY A 68 -3.79 7.05 3.41
N ILE A 69 -4.85 6.46 2.87
CA ILE A 69 -5.73 5.53 3.60
C ILE A 69 -4.98 4.24 3.96
N ALA A 70 -4.10 3.78 3.06
CA ALA A 70 -3.22 2.65 3.32
C ALA A 70 -2.30 2.90 4.53
N GLY A 71 -1.67 4.08 4.56
CA GLY A 71 -0.77 4.48 5.66
C GLY A 71 -1.51 4.68 6.98
N TYR A 72 -2.69 5.30 6.94
CA TYR A 72 -3.55 5.47 8.12
C TYR A 72 -3.95 4.13 8.72
N SER A 73 -4.51 3.23 7.90
CA SER A 73 -4.99 1.92 8.36
C SER A 73 -3.86 1.02 8.87
N ALA A 74 -2.71 0.99 8.20
CA ALA A 74 -1.55 0.23 8.65
C ALA A 74 -1.02 0.72 10.02
N VAL A 75 -0.89 2.04 10.21
CA VAL A 75 -0.40 2.61 11.47
C VAL A 75 -1.41 2.43 12.60
N PHE A 76 -2.70 2.59 12.31
CA PHE A 76 -3.78 2.39 13.28
C PHE A 76 -3.77 0.95 13.82
N ILE A 77 -3.75 -0.05 12.93
CA ILE A 77 -3.71 -1.46 13.30
C ILE A 77 -2.40 -1.79 14.04
N ASN A 78 -1.27 -1.25 13.58
CA ASN A 78 0.01 -1.43 14.28
C ASN A 78 -0.03 -0.88 15.70
N GLY A 79 -0.68 0.27 15.90
CA GLY A 79 -0.92 0.88 17.21
C GLY A 79 -1.77 0.00 18.11
N MET A 80 -2.89 -0.52 17.60
CA MET A 80 -3.76 -1.43 18.36
C MET A 80 -3.07 -2.74 18.76
N ILE A 81 -2.31 -3.34 17.83
CA ILE A 81 -1.63 -4.62 18.08
C ILE A 81 -0.42 -4.45 19.02
N SER A 82 0.34 -3.38 18.84
CA SER A 82 1.58 -3.15 19.62
C SER A 82 1.35 -2.29 20.86
N GLN A 83 0.11 -1.81 21.10
CA GLN A 83 -0.27 -0.90 22.18
C GLN A 83 0.62 0.36 22.24
N SER A 84 1.20 0.75 21.11
CA SER A 84 2.16 1.85 21.01
C SER A 84 2.32 2.31 19.56
N HIS A 85 2.33 3.62 19.35
CA HIS A 85 2.62 4.23 18.04
C HIS A 85 4.10 4.55 17.81
N THR A 86 5.03 4.11 18.67
CA THR A 86 6.48 4.44 18.56
C THR A 86 7.09 4.14 17.18
N LYS A 87 6.62 3.11 16.49
CA LYS A 87 7.13 2.68 15.16
C LYS A 87 6.23 3.09 13.99
N TRP A 88 5.38 4.11 14.15
CA TRP A 88 4.42 4.54 13.12
C TRP A 88 5.06 4.85 11.76
N ALA A 89 6.17 5.60 11.75
CA ALA A 89 6.84 6.00 10.51
C ALA A 89 7.39 4.78 9.75
N ALA A 90 7.95 3.80 10.48
CA ALA A 90 8.42 2.55 9.88
C ALA A 90 7.27 1.72 9.32
N ALA A 91 6.10 1.70 9.96
CA ALA A 91 4.92 0.99 9.48
C ALA A 91 4.38 1.62 8.18
N ALA A 92 4.26 2.94 8.13
CA ALA A 92 3.85 3.67 6.94
C ALA A 92 4.87 3.53 5.79
N MET A 93 6.18 3.65 6.06
CA MET A 93 7.22 3.43 5.04
C MET A 93 7.17 2.01 4.47
N ARG A 94 7.08 0.99 5.32
CA ARG A 94 7.00 -0.41 4.86
C ARG A 94 5.74 -0.65 4.03
N THR A 95 4.63 -0.01 4.38
CA THR A 95 3.36 -0.11 3.63
C THR A 95 3.50 0.47 2.22
N SER A 96 4.16 1.62 2.08
CA SER A 96 4.37 2.26 0.78
C SER A 96 5.48 1.60 -0.06
N LEU A 97 6.46 0.95 0.57
CA LEU A 97 7.63 0.40 -0.10
C LEU A 97 7.53 -1.09 -0.44
N TYR A 98 6.91 -1.91 0.40
CA TYR A 98 7.04 -3.37 0.30
C TYR A 98 6.43 -3.93 -1.00
N PHE A 99 5.11 -3.76 -1.19
CA PHE A 99 4.45 -4.29 -2.39
C PHE A 99 4.84 -3.53 -3.67
N PRO A 100 4.82 -2.18 -3.70
CA PRO A 100 5.25 -1.44 -4.88
C PRO A 100 6.71 -1.70 -5.24
N GLY A 101 7.59 -1.85 -4.24
CA GLY A 101 9.00 -2.17 -4.45
C GLY A 101 9.21 -3.52 -5.13
N VAL A 102 8.50 -4.57 -4.69
CA VAL A 102 8.54 -5.89 -5.35
C VAL A 102 8.05 -5.80 -6.80
N ILE A 103 6.98 -5.05 -7.05
CA ILE A 103 6.44 -4.83 -8.39
C ILE A 103 7.47 -4.09 -9.26
N VAL A 104 8.08 -3.02 -8.76
CA VAL A 104 9.10 -2.24 -9.47
C VAL A 104 10.34 -3.10 -9.78
N LEU A 105 10.81 -3.91 -8.83
CA LEU A 105 11.95 -4.81 -9.07
C LEU A 105 11.64 -5.82 -10.18
N THR A 106 10.46 -6.44 -10.12
CA THR A 106 10.00 -7.39 -11.14
C THR A 106 9.85 -6.72 -12.50
N LEU A 107 9.24 -5.53 -12.54
CA LEU A 107 9.11 -4.72 -13.76
C LEU A 107 10.47 -4.30 -14.31
N THR A 108 11.42 -3.92 -13.46
CA THR A 108 12.79 -3.55 -13.89
C THR A 108 13.45 -4.73 -14.58
N PHE A 109 13.41 -5.89 -13.94
CA PHE A 109 14.02 -7.10 -14.47
C PHE A 109 13.41 -7.49 -15.83
N LEU A 110 12.08 -7.51 -15.92
CA LEU A 110 11.38 -7.79 -17.18
C LEU A 110 11.68 -6.73 -18.25
N ASN A 111 11.72 -5.44 -17.89
CA ASN A 111 11.96 -4.35 -18.84
C ASN A 111 13.39 -4.37 -19.39
N ILE A 112 14.38 -4.82 -18.61
CA ILE A 112 15.75 -5.06 -19.09
C ILE A 112 15.76 -6.19 -20.12
N LEU A 113 15.08 -7.30 -19.85
CA LEU A 113 14.99 -8.43 -20.80
C LEU A 113 14.31 -8.02 -22.11
N LEU A 114 13.19 -7.28 -22.02
CA LEU A 114 12.45 -6.76 -23.18
C LEU A 114 13.30 -5.83 -24.07
N HIS A 115 14.13 -4.98 -23.45
CA HIS A 115 15.08 -4.14 -24.19
C HIS A 115 16.16 -4.98 -24.89
N LYS A 116 16.63 -6.07 -24.27
CA LYS A 116 17.62 -6.97 -24.88
C LYS A 116 17.07 -7.74 -26.07
N THR A 117 15.79 -8.10 -26.05
CA THR A 117 15.12 -8.83 -27.14
C THR A 117 14.51 -7.90 -28.20
N ALA A 118 14.76 -6.58 -28.13
CA ALA A 118 14.24 -5.56 -29.05
C ALA A 118 12.72 -5.67 -29.31
N THR A 119 11.97 -6.11 -28.30
CA THR A 119 10.54 -6.40 -28.43
C THR A 119 9.72 -5.14 -28.21
N ALA A 120 8.65 -4.94 -29.00
CA ALA A 120 7.77 -3.76 -28.92
C ALA A 120 7.04 -3.56 -27.57
N GLY A 121 7.14 -4.52 -26.64
CA GLY A 121 6.61 -4.42 -25.28
C GLY A 121 7.53 -3.73 -24.27
N ALA A 122 8.71 -3.28 -24.68
CA ALA A 122 9.62 -2.54 -23.81
C ALA A 122 9.01 -1.19 -23.38
N ILE A 123 8.94 -0.95 -22.07
CA ILE A 123 8.42 0.30 -21.53
C ILE A 123 9.47 1.39 -21.77
N PRO A 124 9.13 2.49 -22.47
CA PRO A 124 10.09 3.56 -22.73
C PRO A 124 10.60 4.14 -21.41
N LEU A 125 11.92 4.35 -21.32
CA LEU A 125 12.59 4.80 -20.09
C LEU A 125 11.93 6.03 -19.45
N LYS A 126 11.47 6.97 -20.27
CA LYS A 126 10.74 8.17 -19.79
C LYS A 126 9.49 7.82 -18.99
N ALA A 127 8.65 6.90 -19.49
CA ALA A 127 7.43 6.49 -18.79
C ALA A 127 7.77 5.73 -17.50
N TYR A 128 8.81 4.91 -17.54
CA TYR A 128 9.29 4.16 -16.38
C TYR A 128 9.71 5.10 -15.22
N PHE A 129 10.56 6.08 -15.49
CA PHE A 129 10.98 7.06 -14.47
C PHE A 129 9.83 7.96 -14.01
N MET A 130 8.86 8.27 -14.87
CA MET A 130 7.67 9.03 -14.50
C MET A 130 6.83 8.29 -13.44
N ILE A 131 6.61 6.98 -13.62
CA ILE A 131 5.87 6.16 -12.65
C ILE A 131 6.63 6.08 -11.31
N LEU A 132 7.95 5.89 -11.36
CA LEU A 132 8.79 5.90 -10.15
C LEU A 132 8.75 7.25 -9.42
N GLY A 133 8.79 8.36 -10.18
CA GLY A 133 8.66 9.71 -9.63
C GLY A 133 7.31 9.93 -8.96
N LEU A 134 6.21 9.53 -9.59
CA LEU A 134 4.86 9.61 -9.01
C LEU A 134 4.74 8.79 -7.72
N TRP A 135 5.29 7.57 -7.72
CA TRP A 135 5.31 6.74 -6.52
C TRP A 135 6.15 7.37 -5.41
N GLY A 136 7.39 7.76 -5.71
CA GLY A 136 8.32 8.30 -4.71
C GLY A 136 7.94 9.67 -4.17
N LEU A 137 7.53 10.60 -5.03
CA LEU A 137 7.29 12.01 -4.67
C LEU A 137 5.86 12.27 -4.18
N VAL A 138 4.90 11.40 -4.52
CA VAL A 138 3.49 11.61 -4.16
C VAL A 138 2.96 10.50 -3.27
N SER A 139 3.08 9.24 -3.68
CA SER A 139 2.49 8.11 -2.94
C SER A 139 3.16 7.90 -1.57
N ILE A 140 4.50 7.94 -1.50
CA ILE A 140 5.24 7.79 -0.23
C ILE A 140 4.87 8.88 0.79
N PRO A 141 4.97 10.20 0.48
CA PRO A 141 4.64 11.23 1.45
C PRO A 141 3.16 11.22 1.82
N LEU A 142 2.25 10.90 0.89
CA LEU A 142 0.83 10.82 1.20
C LEU A 142 0.52 9.65 2.15
N CYS A 143 1.18 8.51 1.96
CA CYS A 143 1.11 7.37 2.88
C CYS A 143 1.66 7.72 4.28
N LEU A 144 2.79 8.42 4.35
CA LEU A 144 3.35 8.91 5.62
C LEU A 144 2.43 9.90 6.31
N PHE A 145 1.79 10.80 5.55
CA PHE A 145 0.82 11.75 6.08
C PHE A 145 -0.41 11.06 6.69
N GLY A 146 -0.97 10.06 6.01
CA GLY A 146 -2.04 9.24 6.57
C GLY A 146 -1.62 8.50 7.85
N GLY A 147 -0.40 7.94 7.85
CA GLY A 147 0.18 7.31 9.04
C GLY A 147 0.40 8.29 10.20
N TYR A 148 0.81 9.53 9.91
CA TYR A 148 0.97 10.57 10.92
C TYR A 148 -0.36 10.90 11.61
N ILE A 149 -1.46 11.02 10.85
CA ILE A 149 -2.79 11.25 11.41
C ILE A 149 -3.19 10.10 12.34
N ALA A 150 -3.00 8.84 11.92
CA ALA A 150 -3.29 7.68 12.75
C ALA A 150 -2.46 7.64 14.04
N SER A 151 -1.20 8.11 14.00
CA SER A 151 -0.33 8.14 15.18
C SER A 151 -0.77 9.13 16.28
N LYS A 152 -1.63 10.10 15.94
CA LYS A 152 -2.19 11.08 16.87
C LYS A 152 -3.47 10.62 17.54
N GLN A 153 -4.04 9.50 17.12
CA GLN A 153 -5.24 8.95 17.72
C GLN A 153 -4.94 8.23 19.03
N THR A 154 -5.87 8.31 19.97
CA THR A 154 -5.80 7.55 21.22
C THR A 154 -6.07 6.08 20.93
N ILE A 155 -5.22 5.21 21.47
CA ILE A 155 -5.44 3.77 21.45
C ILE A 155 -6.57 3.49 22.46
N PRO A 156 -7.69 2.89 22.02
CA PRO A 156 -8.81 2.56 22.89
C PRO A 156 -8.50 1.41 23.85
#